data_AF-A0A3R7QN34-F1
#
_entry.id   AF-A0A3R7QN34-F1
#
_cell.length_a   1.000
_cell.length_b   1.000
_cell.length_c   1.000
_cell.angle_alpha   90.00
_cell.angle_beta   90.00
_cell.angle_gamma   90.00
#
_symmetry.space_group_name_H-M   'P 1'
#
loop_
_entity.id
_entity.type
_entity.pdbx_description
1 polymer ?
#
loop_
_entity_poly.entity_id
_entity_poly.type
_entity_poly.pdbx_seq_one_letter_code
_entity_poly.pdbx_strand_id
1 'polypeptide(L)'
;MKYFLKLTIITLLFFIFFDLLAGNYLYKKFIRSNFFDQDTSFGSKDPTFDHGFVKSYKTENAGWGNRRYTFCSDPNGFRSDCKSQFVENKKFDLAFIGDSFAESVGINFEESFVGLISLNLEELKIANLAASSYSPAIYFSKVNYLLEKGYHFNELIVFLDLSDIQDDAVCYKVEGKIVKRKKENFNCFEKDSVFSEKIKKRMRLSFEFYYLLKNILIKNNIIKYNPPEKVIDNSRVRWTYDYRKEDFDNLSIKASTKISIQNMEKLSKILKEKNISLSLAVYPWPGTLRYDIENNKQVEIWKTFCNFNCKNFYNLMKPFYELSRENSFTWIYQHAYIKDDVHFNEEGNRIIAKNFLKLYKLK
;
A
#
# COMPACT_ATOMS: atom_id res chain seq x y z
N MET A 1 -33.37 -39.77 6.59
CA MET A 1 -32.17 -39.26 5.88
C MET A 1 -32.45 -38.78 4.45
N LYS A 2 -33.04 -39.60 3.54
CA LYS A 2 -33.35 -39.17 2.15
C LYS A 2 -34.28 -37.94 2.05
N TYR A 3 -35.35 -37.90 2.86
CA TYR A 3 -36.29 -36.76 2.88
C TYR A 3 -35.65 -35.47 3.38
N PHE A 4 -34.81 -35.55 4.42
CA PHE A 4 -34.08 -34.41 4.95
C PHE A 4 -33.11 -33.85 3.91
N LEU A 5 -32.31 -34.71 3.25
CA LEU A 5 -31.40 -34.27 2.19
C LEU A 5 -32.15 -33.62 1.03
N LYS A 6 -33.27 -34.20 0.60
CA LYS A 6 -34.12 -33.63 -0.45
C LYS A 6 -34.65 -32.25 -0.06
N LEU A 7 -35.14 -32.09 1.18
CA LEU A 7 -35.62 -30.81 1.68
C LEU A 7 -34.51 -29.75 1.72
N THR A 8 -33.32 -30.11 2.20
CA THR A 8 -32.16 -29.20 2.24
C THR A 8 -31.77 -28.70 0.85
N ILE A 9 -31.72 -29.60 -0.15
CA ILE A 9 -31.41 -29.22 -1.54
C ILE A 9 -32.47 -28.27 -2.10
N ILE A 10 -33.75 -28.56 -1.87
CA ILE A 10 -34.86 -27.71 -2.33
C ILE A 10 -34.75 -26.31 -1.71
N THR A 11 -34.48 -26.22 -0.40
CA THR A 11 -34.33 -24.94 0.30
C THR A 11 -33.14 -24.14 -0.24
N LEU A 12 -32.01 -24.78 -0.50
CA LEU A 12 -30.84 -24.12 -1.09
C LEU A 12 -31.12 -23.59 -2.50
N LEU A 13 -31.77 -24.39 -3.34
CA LEU A 13 -32.15 -23.97 -4.69
C LEU A 13 -33.14 -22.81 -4.66
N PHE A 14 -34.12 -22.85 -3.75
CA PHE A 14 -35.07 -21.75 -3.56
C PHE A 14 -34.38 -20.48 -3.08
N PHE A 15 -33.44 -20.58 -2.12
CA PHE A 15 -32.66 -19.42 -1.66
C PHE A 15 -31.81 -18.81 -2.78
N ILE A 16 -31.12 -19.64 -3.57
CA ILE A 16 -30.33 -19.18 -4.73
C ILE A 16 -31.23 -18.48 -5.75
N PHE A 17 -32.37 -19.08 -6.07
CA PHE A 17 -33.35 -18.48 -6.99
C PHE A 17 -33.88 -17.15 -6.46
N PHE A 18 -34.19 -17.07 -5.17
CA PHE A 18 -34.64 -15.84 -4.52
C PHE A 18 -33.57 -14.74 -4.54
N ASP A 19 -32.30 -15.08 -4.27
CA ASP A 19 -31.18 -14.13 -4.33
C ASP A 19 -30.99 -13.59 -5.76
N LEU A 20 -31.09 -14.45 -6.78
CA LEU A 20 -31.04 -14.03 -8.19
C LEU A 20 -32.13 -13.01 -8.56
N LEU A 21 -33.34 -13.16 -8.00
CA LEU A 21 -34.48 -12.30 -8.31
C LEU A 21 -34.49 -11.01 -7.48
N ALA A 22 -34.37 -11.12 -6.15
CA ALA A 22 -34.61 -10.04 -5.21
C ALA A 22 -33.37 -9.69 -4.36
N GLY A 23 -32.33 -10.52 -4.38
CA GLY A 23 -31.21 -10.41 -3.45
C GLY A 23 -30.41 -9.11 -3.58
N ASN A 24 -30.18 -8.62 -4.80
CA ASN A 24 -29.53 -7.32 -5.00
C ASN A 24 -30.40 -6.14 -4.49
N TYR A 25 -31.72 -6.22 -4.64
CA TYR A 25 -32.64 -5.21 -4.10
C TYR A 25 -32.64 -5.23 -2.57
N LEU A 26 -32.77 -6.41 -1.96
CA LEU A 26 -32.75 -6.58 -0.51
C LEU A 26 -31.41 -6.17 0.09
N TYR A 27 -30.31 -6.55 -0.55
CA TYR A 27 -28.98 -6.10 -0.17
C TYR A 27 -28.92 -4.58 -0.16
N LYS A 28 -29.31 -3.90 -1.24
CA LYS A 28 -29.28 -2.43 -1.29
C LYS A 28 -30.16 -1.76 -0.23
N LYS A 29 -31.36 -2.30 -0.01
CA LYS A 29 -32.38 -1.69 0.86
C LYS A 29 -32.13 -1.90 2.35
N PHE A 30 -31.63 -3.08 2.74
CA PHE A 30 -31.59 -3.49 4.15
C PHE A 30 -30.17 -3.77 4.68
N ILE A 31 -29.24 -4.14 3.80
CA ILE A 31 -27.86 -4.49 4.19
C ILE A 31 -26.95 -3.30 3.92
N ARG A 32 -26.88 -2.85 2.66
CA ARG A 32 -26.08 -1.72 2.20
C ARG A 32 -26.46 -0.40 2.86
N SER A 33 -27.72 -0.21 3.22
CA SER A 33 -28.19 0.99 3.93
C SER A 33 -27.45 1.24 5.25
N ASN A 34 -26.85 0.19 5.83
CA ASN A 34 -26.06 0.28 7.05
C ASN A 34 -24.55 0.49 6.80
N PHE A 35 -24.13 0.48 5.53
CA PHE A 35 -22.77 0.86 5.13
C PHE A 35 -22.76 2.38 5.00
N PHE A 36 -21.72 3.02 5.52
CA PHE A 36 -21.55 4.44 5.29
C PHE A 36 -20.55 4.68 4.17
N ASP A 37 -20.79 5.73 3.40
CA ASP A 37 -19.95 6.10 2.27
C ASP A 37 -18.53 6.42 2.75
N GLN A 38 -17.57 5.93 1.96
CA GLN A 38 -16.16 6.18 2.18
C GLN A 38 -15.78 7.46 1.44
N ASP A 39 -15.18 8.40 2.14
CA ASP A 39 -14.68 9.61 1.53
C ASP A 39 -13.36 9.31 0.79
N THR A 40 -13.37 9.47 -0.53
CA THR A 40 -12.18 9.37 -1.39
C THR A 40 -11.82 10.71 -2.03
N SER A 41 -12.48 11.80 -1.63
CA SER A 41 -12.31 13.13 -2.22
C SER A 41 -11.03 13.86 -1.76
N PHE A 42 -10.30 13.27 -0.81
CA PHE A 42 -9.00 13.78 -0.34
C PHE A 42 -7.88 13.68 -1.40
N GLY A 43 -8.07 12.89 -2.46
CA GLY A 43 -7.14 12.78 -3.58
C GLY A 43 -7.27 13.93 -4.57
N SER A 44 -6.14 14.42 -5.10
CA SER A 44 -6.07 15.47 -6.12
C SER A 44 -5.19 15.02 -7.29
N LYS A 45 -5.58 15.35 -8.52
CA LYS A 45 -4.70 15.18 -9.69
C LYS A 45 -3.59 16.22 -9.66
N ASP A 46 -2.41 15.85 -10.14
CA ASP A 46 -1.28 16.76 -10.34
C ASP A 46 -0.69 16.57 -11.75
N PRO A 47 -0.51 17.65 -12.54
CA PRO A 47 -0.05 17.53 -13.92
C PRO A 47 1.44 17.16 -14.06
N THR A 48 2.22 17.25 -12.98
CA THR A 48 3.67 17.03 -12.95
C THR A 48 4.02 15.65 -12.41
N PHE A 49 3.38 15.21 -11.33
CA PHE A 49 3.70 13.93 -10.67
C PHE A 49 2.48 13.00 -10.54
N ASP A 50 1.50 13.18 -11.42
CA ASP A 50 0.26 12.40 -11.59
C ASP A 50 -0.86 12.70 -10.57
N HIS A 51 -0.57 12.58 -9.28
CA HIS A 51 -1.57 12.81 -8.23
C HIS A 51 -0.94 13.08 -6.87
N GLY A 52 -1.70 13.64 -5.94
CA GLY A 52 -1.36 13.89 -4.54
C GLY A 52 -2.62 14.08 -3.71
N PHE A 53 -2.56 14.90 -2.66
CA PHE A 53 -3.71 15.18 -1.81
C PHE A 53 -4.19 16.62 -1.95
N VAL A 54 -5.47 16.83 -1.70
CA VAL A 54 -6.04 18.17 -1.49
C VAL A 54 -5.30 18.81 -0.32
N LYS A 55 -4.94 20.10 -0.43
CA LYS A 55 -4.20 20.84 0.61
C LYS A 55 -5.11 21.18 1.78
N SER A 56 -4.56 21.18 3.00
CA SER A 56 -5.28 21.50 4.23
C SER A 56 -6.63 20.78 4.34
N TYR A 57 -6.64 19.49 4.01
CA TYR A 57 -7.85 18.68 3.99
C TYR A 57 -7.98 17.87 5.28
N LYS A 58 -9.22 17.64 5.73
CA LYS A 58 -9.56 16.72 6.81
C LYS A 58 -10.83 15.95 6.46
N THR A 59 -10.79 14.65 6.70
CA THR A 59 -11.99 13.81 6.75
C THR A 59 -11.85 12.76 7.85
N GLU A 60 -12.95 12.47 8.54
CA GLU A 60 -13.02 11.42 9.56
C GLU A 60 -13.50 10.08 8.97
N ASN A 61 -13.80 10.05 7.67
CA ASN A 61 -14.41 8.92 6.98
C ASN A 61 -13.61 8.47 5.76
N ALA A 62 -12.29 8.71 5.73
CA ALA A 62 -11.45 8.14 4.67
C ALA A 62 -11.58 6.62 4.68
N GLY A 63 -11.76 6.03 3.50
CA GLY A 63 -12.03 4.60 3.37
C GLY A 63 -10.85 3.80 2.84
N TRP A 64 -10.61 2.64 3.46
CA TRP A 64 -9.74 1.61 2.90
C TRP A 64 -10.27 0.22 3.22
N GLY A 65 -10.75 -0.49 2.19
CA GLY A 65 -11.40 -1.79 2.38
C GLY A 65 -12.61 -1.68 3.32
N ASN A 66 -12.56 -2.38 4.46
CA ASN A 66 -13.59 -2.31 5.50
C ASN A 66 -13.23 -1.35 6.65
N ARG A 67 -12.13 -0.60 6.54
CA ARG A 67 -11.67 0.34 7.57
C ARG A 67 -12.11 1.76 7.23
N ARG A 68 -12.31 2.54 8.28
CA ARG A 68 -12.31 3.99 8.24
C ARG A 68 -11.21 4.52 9.12
N TYR A 69 -10.66 5.64 8.70
CA TYR A 69 -9.61 6.34 9.44
C TYR A 69 -9.74 7.84 9.20
N THR A 70 -9.14 8.60 10.11
CA THR A 70 -9.01 10.04 9.93
C THR A 70 -7.86 10.29 8.97
N PHE A 71 -8.15 11.03 7.91
CA PHE A 71 -7.14 11.49 6.96
C PHE A 71 -7.02 13.00 7.05
N CYS A 72 -5.77 13.47 7.19
CA CYS A 72 -5.42 14.88 7.22
C CYS A 72 -4.22 15.14 6.30
N SER A 73 -4.24 16.32 5.68
CA SER A 73 -3.11 16.84 4.92
C SER A 73 -2.77 18.28 5.35
N ASP A 74 -1.50 18.62 5.28
CA ASP A 74 -0.99 19.95 5.58
C ASP A 74 -1.23 20.94 4.40
N PRO A 75 -0.88 22.24 4.53
CA PRO A 75 -0.99 23.21 3.44
C PRO A 75 -0.17 22.89 2.18
N ASN A 76 0.78 21.95 2.28
CA ASN A 76 1.57 21.47 1.15
C ASN A 76 0.89 20.29 0.42
N GLY A 77 -0.16 19.71 1.01
CA GLY A 77 -0.81 18.49 0.51
C GLY A 77 -0.01 17.24 0.89
N PHE A 78 0.78 17.30 1.95
CA PHE A 78 1.49 16.15 2.54
C PHE A 78 0.61 15.53 3.62
N ARG A 79 0.65 14.20 3.74
CA ARG A 79 -0.11 13.52 4.79
C ARG A 79 0.46 13.92 6.16
N SER A 80 -0.40 14.27 7.10
CA SER A 80 0.02 14.80 8.40
C SER A 80 -0.96 14.43 9.51
N ASP A 81 -0.59 14.75 10.75
CA ASP A 81 -1.54 14.83 11.84
C ASP A 81 -2.51 16.01 11.60
N CYS A 82 -3.70 15.94 12.16
CA CYS A 82 -4.71 16.96 11.93
C CYS A 82 -4.42 18.30 12.63
N LYS A 83 -3.50 18.35 13.61
CA LYS A 83 -3.11 19.62 14.26
C LYS A 83 -2.22 20.44 13.33
N SER A 84 -1.48 19.77 12.45
CA SER A 84 -0.61 20.39 11.44
C SER A 84 -1.33 20.82 10.14
N GLN A 85 -2.66 20.63 10.03
CA GLN A 85 -3.45 20.89 8.81
C GLN A 85 -3.29 22.32 8.24
N PHE A 86 -2.98 23.30 9.10
CA PHE A 86 -2.83 24.72 8.73
C PHE A 86 -1.43 25.27 8.97
N VAL A 87 -0.45 24.41 9.28
CA VAL A 87 0.94 24.82 9.53
C VAL A 87 1.71 24.82 8.21
N GLU A 88 1.93 25.99 7.63
CA GLU A 88 2.72 26.11 6.41
C GLU A 88 4.21 25.97 6.72
N ASN A 89 4.87 25.05 6.03
CA ASN A 89 6.31 24.88 6.12
C ASN A 89 6.89 24.38 4.79
N LYS A 90 8.08 24.88 4.45
CA LYS A 90 8.85 24.44 3.28
C LYS A 90 10.24 23.91 3.64
N LYS A 91 10.62 23.96 4.91
CA LYS A 91 11.92 23.50 5.42
C LYS A 91 11.70 22.35 6.39
N PHE A 92 12.20 21.18 6.02
CA PHE A 92 12.05 19.95 6.79
C PHE A 92 13.42 19.34 7.05
N ASP A 93 13.58 18.72 8.20
CA ASP A 93 14.79 17.96 8.52
C ASP A 93 14.72 16.61 7.80
N LEU A 94 13.57 15.94 7.87
CA LEU A 94 13.33 14.66 7.22
C LEU A 94 12.11 14.72 6.31
N ALA A 95 12.22 14.13 5.13
CA ALA A 95 11.07 13.83 4.29
C ALA A 95 11.01 12.34 4.00
N PHE A 96 9.85 11.74 4.23
CA PHE A 96 9.53 10.38 3.86
C PHE A 96 8.77 10.39 2.53
N ILE A 97 9.15 9.56 1.58
CA ILE A 97 8.39 9.35 0.35
C ILE A 97 8.29 7.85 0.07
N GLY A 98 7.17 7.44 -0.48
CA GLY A 98 6.85 6.04 -0.77
C GLY A 98 5.43 5.94 -1.31
N ASP A 99 4.89 4.74 -1.33
CA ASP A 99 3.58 4.40 -1.85
C ASP A 99 2.49 4.38 -0.75
N SER A 100 1.47 3.53 -0.90
CA SER A 100 0.40 3.31 0.07
C SER A 100 0.84 2.78 1.43
N PHE A 101 2.01 2.14 1.56
CA PHE A 101 2.54 1.73 2.86
C PHE A 101 3.08 2.92 3.64
N ALA A 102 3.87 3.78 2.98
CA ALA A 102 4.39 5.00 3.59
C ALA A 102 3.32 6.08 3.78
N GLU A 103 2.31 6.08 2.92
CA GLU A 103 1.06 6.78 3.22
C GLU A 103 0.44 6.18 4.48
N SER A 104 0.43 4.85 4.62
CA SER A 104 -0.27 4.06 5.65
C SER A 104 -1.78 4.13 5.48
N VAL A 105 -2.25 3.72 4.31
CA VAL A 105 -3.69 3.64 4.00
C VAL A 105 -4.44 2.78 5.02
N GLY A 106 -5.64 3.23 5.42
CA GLY A 106 -6.48 2.50 6.37
C GLY A 106 -6.06 2.62 7.84
N ILE A 107 -5.08 3.46 8.17
CA ILE A 107 -4.53 3.68 9.51
C ILE A 107 -4.56 5.18 9.83
N ASN A 108 -4.83 5.60 11.07
CA ASN A 108 -4.71 7.01 11.45
C ASN A 108 -3.24 7.48 11.38
N PHE A 109 -2.98 8.76 11.17
CA PHE A 109 -1.59 9.24 11.04
C PHE A 109 -0.76 8.93 12.30
N GLU A 110 -1.33 9.10 13.49
CA GLU A 110 -0.67 8.88 14.78
C GLU A 110 -0.25 7.42 15.01
N GLU A 111 -0.90 6.48 14.31
CA GLU A 111 -0.61 5.04 14.36
C GLU A 111 0.21 4.56 13.15
N SER A 112 0.37 5.42 12.14
CA SER A 112 1.23 5.16 10.98
C SER A 112 2.70 5.15 11.39
N PHE A 113 3.55 4.43 10.65
CA PHE A 113 4.96 4.40 11.02
C PHE A 113 5.62 5.78 10.91
N VAL A 114 5.21 6.63 9.95
CA VAL A 114 5.75 8.00 9.82
C VAL A 114 5.29 8.88 10.98
N GLY A 115 4.03 8.76 11.41
CA GLY A 115 3.53 9.48 12.58
C GLY A 115 4.19 9.04 13.88
N LEU A 116 4.37 7.72 14.07
CA LEU A 116 5.11 7.17 15.22
C LEU A 116 6.57 7.62 15.23
N ILE A 117 7.23 7.71 14.07
CA ILE A 117 8.59 8.26 13.95
C ILE A 117 8.60 9.75 14.31
N SER A 118 7.63 10.52 13.82
CA SER A 118 7.51 11.96 14.10
C SER A 118 7.30 12.23 15.59
N LEU A 119 6.51 11.41 16.26
CA LEU A 119 6.34 11.47 17.72
C LEU A 119 7.61 11.11 18.50
N ASN A 120 8.53 10.32 17.93
CA ASN A 120 9.76 9.90 18.61
C ASN A 120 10.98 10.78 18.30
N LEU A 121 10.80 11.75 17.40
CA LEU A 121 11.79 12.72 16.91
C LEU A 121 11.14 14.11 16.86
N GLU A 122 10.47 14.51 17.95
CA GLU A 122 9.64 15.73 18.03
C GLU A 122 10.43 17.02 17.75
N GLU A 123 11.75 16.98 17.91
CA GLU A 123 12.66 18.07 17.59
C GLU A 123 12.85 18.28 16.08
N LEU A 124 12.51 17.30 15.25
CA LEU A 124 12.68 17.32 13.80
C LEU A 124 11.38 17.70 13.09
N LYS A 125 11.50 18.53 12.06
CA LYS A 125 10.41 18.82 11.13
C LYS A 125 10.32 17.71 10.10
N ILE A 126 9.28 16.88 10.18
CA ILE A 126 9.10 15.73 9.31
C ILE A 126 7.97 15.96 8.31
N ALA A 127 8.22 15.66 7.03
CA ALA A 127 7.19 15.64 5.97
C ALA A 127 6.89 14.20 5.53
N ASN A 128 5.61 13.85 5.38
CA ASN A 128 5.19 12.62 4.68
C ASN A 128 4.70 12.94 3.26
N LEU A 129 5.60 12.77 2.30
CA LEU A 129 5.35 13.01 0.88
C LEU A 129 4.69 11.81 0.19
N ALA A 130 4.50 10.68 0.88
CA ALA A 130 4.01 9.45 0.28
C ALA A 130 2.54 9.54 -0.13
N ALA A 131 2.18 8.78 -1.18
CA ALA A 131 0.80 8.54 -1.57
C ALA A 131 0.69 7.21 -2.33
N SER A 132 -0.49 6.60 -2.26
CA SER A 132 -0.81 5.33 -2.89
C SER A 132 -0.40 5.24 -4.36
N SER A 133 0.19 4.13 -4.77
CA SER A 133 0.66 3.90 -6.16
C SER A 133 1.76 4.84 -6.64
N TYR A 134 2.47 5.52 -5.74
CA TYR A 134 3.73 6.15 -6.11
C TYR A 134 4.81 5.09 -6.35
N SER A 135 5.79 5.45 -7.17
CA SER A 135 6.93 4.62 -7.55
C SER A 135 8.12 5.55 -7.89
N PRO A 136 9.33 5.04 -8.18
CA PRO A 136 10.49 5.87 -8.51
C PRO A 136 10.29 6.95 -9.57
N ALA A 137 9.45 6.71 -10.59
CA ALA A 137 9.05 7.75 -11.53
C ALA A 137 8.42 8.97 -10.82
N ILE A 138 7.45 8.73 -9.94
CA ILE A 138 6.78 9.77 -9.16
C ILE A 138 7.69 10.34 -8.08
N TYR A 139 8.51 9.52 -7.41
CA TYR A 139 9.46 10.01 -6.40
C TYR A 139 10.39 11.07 -7.00
N PHE A 140 10.97 10.79 -8.16
CA PHE A 140 11.81 11.75 -8.89
C PHE A 140 11.05 13.03 -9.24
N SER A 141 9.91 12.92 -9.93
CA SER A 141 9.17 14.08 -10.43
C SER A 141 8.59 14.95 -9.32
N LYS A 142 8.01 14.34 -8.27
CA LYS A 142 7.44 15.08 -7.13
C LYS A 142 8.53 15.82 -6.37
N VAL A 143 9.64 15.15 -6.04
CA VAL A 143 10.74 15.79 -5.33
C VAL A 143 11.36 16.90 -6.18
N ASN A 144 11.61 16.67 -7.47
CA ASN A 144 12.09 17.73 -8.36
C ASN A 144 11.16 18.95 -8.37
N TYR A 145 9.84 18.73 -8.51
CA TYR A 145 8.84 19.79 -8.47
C TYR A 145 8.88 20.58 -7.16
N LEU A 146 8.97 19.89 -6.01
CA LEU A 146 9.03 20.54 -4.70
C LEU A 146 10.32 21.37 -4.57
N LEU A 147 11.48 20.84 -4.96
CA LEU A 147 12.74 21.59 -4.92
C LEU A 147 12.69 22.85 -5.79
N GLU A 148 12.08 22.79 -6.98
CA GLU A 148 11.85 23.95 -7.85
C GLU A 148 10.90 25.00 -7.24
N LYS A 149 9.99 24.57 -6.35
CA LYS A 149 9.08 25.46 -5.60
C LYS A 149 9.67 25.98 -4.27
N GLY A 150 10.96 25.75 -4.04
CA GLY A 150 11.70 26.28 -2.90
C GLY A 150 11.53 25.45 -1.62
N TYR A 151 11.10 24.19 -1.73
CA TYR A 151 11.12 23.27 -0.59
C TYR A 151 12.55 22.80 -0.33
N HIS A 152 12.86 22.53 0.94
CA HIS A 152 14.15 22.08 1.40
C HIS A 152 14.00 20.93 2.40
N PHE A 153 14.86 19.93 2.25
CA PHE A 153 14.94 18.75 3.09
C PHE A 153 16.41 18.52 3.46
N ASN A 154 16.74 18.20 4.71
CA ASN A 154 18.12 17.81 5.03
C ASN A 154 18.38 16.36 4.57
N GLU A 155 17.39 15.48 4.74
CA GLU A 155 17.43 14.09 4.29
C GLU A 155 16.08 13.63 3.72
N LEU A 156 16.11 12.99 2.55
CA LEU A 156 14.97 12.29 1.94
C LEU A 156 15.14 10.78 2.17
N ILE A 157 14.14 10.15 2.78
CA ILE A 157 14.09 8.72 3.03
C ILE A 157 13.01 8.10 2.15
N VAL A 158 13.43 7.26 1.19
CA VAL A 158 12.52 6.60 0.25
C VAL A 158 12.18 5.21 0.78
N PHE A 159 10.90 4.98 1.07
CA PHE A 159 10.32 3.69 1.43
C PHE A 159 9.88 2.97 0.16
N LEU A 160 10.82 2.21 -0.42
CA LEU A 160 10.65 1.50 -1.68
C LEU A 160 9.75 0.28 -1.51
N ASP A 161 8.63 0.29 -2.23
CA ASP A 161 7.67 -0.79 -2.22
C ASP A 161 8.06 -1.89 -3.22
N LEU A 162 7.54 -3.11 -3.02
CA LEU A 162 7.74 -4.21 -3.97
C LEU A 162 7.00 -3.98 -5.30
N SER A 163 5.85 -3.33 -5.25
CA SER A 163 5.02 -3.06 -6.42
C SER A 163 5.56 -1.92 -7.29
N ASP A 164 6.44 -1.06 -6.76
CA ASP A 164 7.09 0.05 -7.46
C ASP A 164 7.68 -0.33 -8.83
N ILE A 165 8.29 -1.53 -8.92
CA ILE A 165 8.88 -2.03 -10.17
C ILE A 165 7.81 -2.24 -11.24
N GLN A 166 6.64 -2.72 -10.83
CA GLN A 166 5.52 -2.93 -11.74
C GLN A 166 4.83 -1.60 -12.08
N ASP A 167 4.69 -0.66 -11.14
CA ASP A 167 4.16 0.67 -11.39
C ASP A 167 5.01 1.43 -12.44
N ASP A 168 6.33 1.43 -12.30
CA ASP A 168 7.22 2.04 -13.30
C ASP A 168 7.21 1.28 -14.65
N ALA A 169 7.08 -0.05 -14.61
CA ALA A 169 7.00 -0.85 -15.83
C ALA A 169 5.68 -0.66 -16.59
N VAL A 170 4.55 -0.57 -15.89
CA VAL A 170 3.20 -0.69 -16.49
C VAL A 170 2.41 0.61 -16.43
N CYS A 171 2.50 1.37 -15.33
CA CYS A 171 1.70 2.58 -15.13
C CYS A 171 2.39 3.84 -15.64
N TYR A 172 3.66 4.05 -15.30
CA TYR A 172 4.27 5.37 -15.40
C TYR A 172 5.44 5.43 -16.39
N LYS A 173 5.63 6.61 -16.98
CA LYS A 173 6.84 7.01 -17.69
C LYS A 173 7.18 8.45 -17.31
N VAL A 174 8.47 8.76 -17.28
CA VAL A 174 8.94 10.13 -17.02
C VAL A 174 9.35 10.75 -18.35
N GLU A 175 8.71 11.87 -18.70
CA GLU A 175 9.05 12.71 -19.86
C GLU A 175 9.63 14.03 -19.36
N GLY A 176 10.96 14.17 -19.49
CA GLY A 176 11.69 15.27 -18.85
C GLY A 176 11.64 15.15 -17.32
N LYS A 177 10.78 15.97 -16.70
CA LYS A 177 10.52 16.02 -15.25
C LYS A 177 9.09 15.66 -14.88
N ILE A 178 8.25 15.32 -15.86
CA ILE A 178 6.82 15.09 -15.69
C ILE A 178 6.52 13.60 -15.78
N VAL A 179 5.70 13.08 -14.87
CA VAL A 179 5.12 11.75 -14.96
C VAL A 179 3.94 11.77 -15.90
N LYS A 180 3.93 10.82 -16.84
CA LYS A 180 2.78 10.49 -17.67
C LYS A 180 2.38 9.05 -17.41
N ARG A 181 1.08 8.79 -17.40
CA ARG A 181 0.56 7.43 -17.43
C ARG A 181 0.74 6.82 -18.82
N LYS A 182 1.12 5.55 -18.87
CA LYS A 182 1.22 4.74 -20.10
C LYS A 182 -0.15 4.28 -20.60
N LYS A 183 -1.13 4.19 -19.70
CA LYS A 183 -2.53 3.83 -19.97
C LYS A 183 -3.43 4.91 -19.41
N GLU A 184 -4.55 5.19 -20.07
CA GLU A 184 -5.51 6.23 -19.64
C GLU A 184 -6.25 5.85 -18.34
N ASN A 185 -6.44 4.55 -18.09
CA ASN A 185 -7.12 4.07 -16.88
C ASN A 185 -6.29 4.33 -15.62
N PHE A 186 -6.99 4.70 -14.54
CA PHE A 186 -6.36 4.88 -13.23
C PHE A 186 -5.77 3.55 -12.70
N ASN A 187 -6.46 2.44 -12.98
CA ASN A 187 -5.99 1.09 -12.66
C ASN A 187 -5.24 0.50 -13.87
N CYS A 188 -3.90 0.56 -13.87
CA CYS A 188 -3.10 0.06 -14.99
C CYS A 188 -2.98 -1.48 -15.03
N PHE A 189 -3.44 -2.13 -13.95
CA PHE A 189 -3.26 -3.55 -13.65
C PHE A 189 -4.52 -4.38 -13.88
N GLU A 190 -5.60 -3.75 -14.35
CA GLU A 190 -6.90 -4.39 -14.52
C GLU A 190 -6.84 -5.50 -15.58
N LYS A 191 -6.92 -6.76 -15.12
CA LYS A 191 -7.40 -7.91 -15.88
C LYS A 191 -8.77 -8.24 -15.32
N ASP A 192 -9.81 -7.54 -15.77
CA ASP A 192 -11.17 -7.81 -15.31
C ASP A 192 -11.58 -9.24 -15.67
N SER A 193 -11.78 -10.09 -14.67
CA SER A 193 -12.69 -11.23 -14.84
C SER A 193 -14.13 -10.73 -14.71
N VAL A 194 -14.58 -10.00 -15.74
CA VAL A 194 -15.94 -9.41 -15.87
C VAL A 194 -17.04 -10.41 -15.45
N PHE A 195 -16.81 -11.70 -15.68
CA PHE A 195 -17.71 -12.78 -15.33
C PHE A 195 -17.89 -12.98 -13.81
N SER A 196 -16.80 -12.96 -13.02
CA SER A 196 -16.88 -13.21 -11.58
C SER A 196 -17.56 -12.04 -10.84
N GLU A 197 -17.34 -10.81 -11.28
CA GLU A 197 -18.03 -9.64 -10.74
C GLU A 197 -19.52 -9.62 -11.06
N LYS A 198 -19.89 -10.00 -12.29
CA LYS A 198 -21.29 -10.10 -12.70
C LYS A 198 -22.04 -11.13 -11.84
N ILE A 199 -21.42 -12.28 -11.56
CA ILE A 199 -22.01 -13.30 -10.67
C ILE A 199 -22.12 -12.76 -9.24
N LYS A 200 -21.07 -12.14 -8.69
CA LYS A 200 -21.11 -11.52 -7.35
C LYS A 200 -22.20 -10.46 -7.23
N LYS A 201 -22.42 -9.66 -8.27
CA LYS A 201 -23.47 -8.63 -8.31
C LYS A 201 -24.88 -9.21 -8.35
N ARG A 202 -25.07 -10.40 -8.95
CA ARG A 202 -26.38 -11.08 -9.04
C ARG A 202 -26.70 -11.96 -7.82
N MET A 203 -25.66 -12.47 -7.14
CA MET A 203 -25.77 -13.38 -5.99
C MET A 203 -25.38 -12.72 -4.66
N ARG A 204 -25.82 -11.48 -4.44
CA ARG A 204 -25.28 -10.64 -3.36
C ARG A 204 -25.55 -11.25 -1.98
N LEU A 205 -26.76 -11.71 -1.70
CA LEU A 205 -27.08 -12.27 -0.38
C LEU A 205 -26.34 -13.58 -0.13
N SER A 206 -26.15 -14.41 -1.16
CA SER A 206 -25.38 -15.65 -1.07
C SER A 206 -23.92 -15.38 -0.72
N PHE A 207 -23.31 -14.35 -1.32
CA PHE A 207 -21.94 -13.96 -0.99
C PHE A 207 -21.81 -13.40 0.43
N GLU A 208 -22.76 -12.57 0.88
CA GLU A 208 -22.78 -12.06 2.25
C GLU A 208 -22.97 -13.20 3.27
N PHE A 209 -23.92 -14.10 3.02
CA PHE A 209 -24.15 -15.27 3.87
C PHE A 209 -22.92 -16.18 3.94
N TYR A 210 -22.28 -16.44 2.80
CA TYR A 210 -21.02 -17.19 2.75
C TYR A 210 -19.94 -16.52 3.62
N TYR A 211 -19.77 -15.20 3.53
CA TYR A 211 -18.77 -14.47 4.31
C TYR A 211 -19.08 -14.51 5.82
N LEU A 212 -20.36 -14.34 6.21
CA LEU A 212 -20.81 -14.46 7.60
C LEU A 212 -20.57 -15.86 8.15
N LEU A 213 -21.01 -16.90 7.44
CA LEU A 213 -20.80 -18.29 7.83
C LEU A 213 -19.31 -18.60 7.96
N LYS A 214 -18.49 -18.21 6.97
CA LYS A 214 -17.04 -18.40 7.00
C LYS A 214 -16.44 -17.76 8.26
N ASN A 215 -16.82 -16.53 8.59
CA ASN A 215 -16.32 -15.84 9.78
C ASN A 215 -16.77 -16.54 11.09
N ILE A 216 -18.01 -17.03 11.17
CA ILE A 216 -18.49 -17.79 12.33
C ILE A 216 -17.69 -19.08 12.49
N LEU A 217 -17.45 -19.81 11.40
CA LEU A 217 -16.68 -21.06 11.44
C LEU A 217 -15.23 -20.82 11.87
N ILE A 218 -14.60 -19.73 11.39
CA ILE A 218 -13.25 -19.32 11.83
C ILE A 218 -13.25 -18.95 13.31
N LYS A 219 -14.22 -18.14 13.76
CA LYS A 219 -14.31 -17.69 15.16
C LYS A 219 -14.48 -18.86 16.13
N ASN A 220 -15.18 -19.92 15.72
CA ASN A 220 -15.38 -21.13 16.51
C ASN A 220 -14.28 -22.18 16.31
N ASN A 221 -13.16 -21.83 15.64
CA ASN A 221 -12.05 -22.74 15.33
C ASN A 221 -12.45 -24.02 14.57
N ILE A 222 -13.59 -24.01 13.88
CA ILE A 222 -14.06 -25.13 13.04
C ILE A 222 -13.22 -25.20 11.76
N ILE A 223 -12.86 -24.03 11.22
CA ILE A 223 -11.93 -23.91 10.09
C ILE A 223 -10.81 -22.94 10.44
N LYS A 224 -9.61 -23.20 9.93
CA LYS A 224 -8.47 -22.28 10.08
C LYS A 224 -8.66 -21.05 9.19
N TYR A 225 -8.28 -19.88 9.69
CA TYR A 225 -8.16 -18.69 8.84
C TYR A 225 -6.96 -18.85 7.91
N ASN A 226 -7.19 -18.65 6.62
CA ASN A 226 -6.15 -18.50 5.62
C ASN A 226 -6.34 -17.15 4.92
N PRO A 227 -5.29 -16.32 4.80
CA PRO A 227 -5.38 -15.08 4.04
C PRO A 227 -5.76 -15.38 2.57
N PRO A 228 -6.45 -14.45 1.89
CA PRO A 228 -6.87 -14.66 0.50
C PRO A 228 -5.66 -14.88 -0.41
N GLU A 229 -5.75 -15.84 -1.35
CA GLU A 229 -4.65 -16.14 -2.28
C GLU A 229 -4.20 -14.91 -3.07
N LYS A 230 -5.12 -14.03 -3.50
CA LYS A 230 -4.81 -12.75 -4.17
C LYS A 230 -3.94 -11.78 -3.34
N VAL A 231 -3.90 -11.95 -2.02
CA VAL A 231 -3.06 -11.15 -1.10
C VAL A 231 -1.68 -11.79 -0.98
N ILE A 232 -1.62 -13.12 -0.89
CA ILE A 232 -0.38 -13.87 -0.72
C ILE A 232 0.36 -14.02 -2.05
N ASP A 233 -0.29 -14.52 -3.11
CA ASP A 233 0.28 -14.62 -4.46
C ASP A 233 -0.16 -13.43 -5.33
N ASN A 234 0.29 -12.24 -4.94
CA ASN A 234 -0.02 -11.02 -5.66
C ASN A 234 0.98 -10.81 -6.81
N SER A 235 0.47 -10.68 -8.05
CA SER A 235 1.29 -10.53 -9.26
C SER A 235 2.21 -9.30 -9.23
N ARG A 236 1.87 -8.27 -8.44
CA ARG A 236 2.65 -7.03 -8.34
C ARG A 236 3.99 -7.23 -7.64
N VAL A 237 4.10 -8.20 -6.74
CA VAL A 237 5.27 -8.38 -5.85
C VAL A 237 5.99 -9.69 -6.04
N ARG A 238 5.38 -10.66 -6.73
CA ARG A 238 5.97 -11.98 -6.93
C ARG A 238 7.27 -12.01 -7.71
N TRP A 239 7.66 -10.92 -8.36
CA TRP A 239 8.88 -10.85 -9.17
C TRP A 239 10.16 -11.23 -8.41
N THR A 240 10.15 -11.15 -7.08
CA THR A 240 11.29 -11.58 -6.27
C THR A 240 11.43 -13.11 -6.24
N TYR A 241 10.33 -13.87 -6.20
CA TYR A 241 10.31 -15.34 -6.06
C TYR A 241 9.74 -16.13 -7.28
N ASP A 242 8.82 -15.57 -8.06
CA ASP A 242 8.20 -16.15 -9.27
C ASP A 242 7.93 -15.05 -10.32
N TYR A 243 8.97 -14.66 -11.07
CA TYR A 243 8.83 -13.61 -12.08
C TYR A 243 8.04 -14.08 -13.31
N ARG A 244 6.99 -13.33 -13.67
CA ARG A 244 6.23 -13.53 -14.92
C ARG A 244 6.15 -12.23 -15.71
N LYS A 245 6.70 -12.23 -16.92
CA LYS A 245 6.81 -11.03 -17.77
C LYS A 245 5.45 -10.43 -18.13
N GLU A 246 4.39 -11.23 -18.16
CA GLU A 246 3.03 -10.84 -18.51
C GLU A 246 2.43 -9.85 -17.49
N ASP A 247 3.01 -9.76 -16.30
CA ASP A 247 2.63 -8.79 -15.28
C ASP A 247 3.40 -7.47 -15.41
N PHE A 248 4.45 -7.42 -16.23
CA PHE A 248 5.38 -6.29 -16.38
C PHE A 248 5.46 -5.81 -17.84
N ASP A 249 4.33 -5.73 -18.53
CA ASP A 249 4.25 -5.30 -19.93
C ASP A 249 5.16 -6.12 -20.89
N ASN A 250 5.30 -7.42 -20.61
CA ASN A 250 6.17 -8.37 -21.31
C ASN A 250 7.67 -8.01 -21.28
N LEU A 251 8.09 -7.11 -20.39
CA LEU A 251 9.50 -6.81 -20.16
C LEU A 251 10.20 -7.97 -19.45
N SER A 252 11.52 -8.07 -19.62
CA SER A 252 12.35 -8.93 -18.76
C SER A 252 12.51 -8.30 -17.38
N ILE A 253 12.77 -9.11 -16.34
CA ILE A 253 13.00 -8.59 -14.98
C ILE A 253 14.08 -7.50 -14.96
N LYS A 254 15.15 -7.68 -15.74
CA LYS A 254 16.25 -6.71 -15.86
C LYS A 254 15.79 -5.40 -16.51
N ALA A 255 14.91 -5.47 -17.51
CA ALA A 255 14.35 -4.27 -18.13
C ALA A 255 13.40 -3.55 -17.18
N SER A 256 12.51 -4.28 -16.50
CA SER A 256 11.57 -3.71 -15.53
C SER A 256 12.28 -3.01 -14.38
N THR A 257 13.26 -3.67 -13.74
CA THR A 257 14.00 -3.06 -12.62
C THR A 257 14.88 -1.90 -13.07
N LYS A 258 15.44 -1.96 -14.28
CA LYS A 258 16.25 -0.86 -14.84
C LYS A 258 15.46 0.45 -14.93
N ILE A 259 14.17 0.42 -15.26
CA ILE A 259 13.35 1.64 -15.34
C ILE A 259 13.31 2.34 -13.97
N SER A 260 12.99 1.58 -12.91
CA SER A 260 12.94 2.09 -11.54
C SER A 260 14.29 2.58 -11.03
N ILE A 261 15.36 1.82 -11.30
CA ILE A 261 16.73 2.22 -10.93
C ILE A 261 17.09 3.54 -11.62
N GLN A 262 16.81 3.70 -12.92
CA GLN A 262 17.12 4.94 -13.65
C GLN A 262 16.38 6.15 -13.09
N ASN A 263 15.13 6.00 -12.63
CA ASN A 263 14.40 7.09 -11.99
C ASN A 263 14.98 7.41 -10.59
N MET A 264 15.40 6.39 -9.83
CA MET A 264 16.14 6.60 -8.57
C MET A 264 17.51 7.25 -8.78
N GLU A 265 18.22 6.95 -9.87
CA GLU A 265 19.48 7.62 -10.24
C GLU A 265 19.25 9.11 -10.51
N LYS A 266 18.18 9.46 -11.23
CA LYS A 266 17.79 10.87 -11.44
C LYS A 266 17.48 11.56 -10.11
N LEU A 267 16.74 10.90 -9.22
CA LEU A 267 16.44 11.42 -7.88
C LEU A 267 17.73 11.63 -7.06
N SER A 268 18.60 10.63 -6.99
CA SER A 268 19.92 10.72 -6.33
C SER A 268 20.74 11.91 -6.86
N LYS A 269 20.76 12.10 -8.19
CA LYS A 269 21.50 13.20 -8.82
C LYS A 269 20.98 14.57 -8.36
N ILE A 270 19.67 14.83 -8.44
CA ILE A 270 19.12 16.15 -8.06
C ILE A 270 19.26 16.43 -6.55
N LEU A 271 19.22 15.39 -5.71
CA LEU A 271 19.44 15.54 -4.27
C LEU A 271 20.89 15.90 -3.96
N LYS A 272 21.86 15.23 -4.60
CA LYS A 272 23.29 15.56 -4.49
C LYS A 272 23.58 16.99 -4.93
N GLU A 273 23.00 17.45 -6.04
CA GLU A 273 23.14 18.83 -6.52
C GLU A 273 22.61 19.89 -5.52
N LYS A 274 21.71 19.49 -4.62
CA LYS A 274 21.12 20.35 -3.58
C LYS A 274 21.66 20.06 -2.17
N ASN A 275 22.70 19.24 -2.05
CA ASN A 275 23.27 18.79 -0.77
C ASN A 275 22.22 18.14 0.18
N ILE A 276 21.27 17.41 -0.39
CA ILE A 276 20.26 16.66 0.36
C ILE A 276 20.69 15.20 0.45
N SER A 277 20.71 14.65 1.67
CA SER A 277 21.03 13.23 1.86
C SER A 277 19.89 12.35 1.34
N LEU A 278 20.23 11.25 0.66
CA LEU A 278 19.27 10.21 0.27
C LEU A 278 19.46 8.98 1.15
N SER A 279 18.38 8.41 1.66
CA SER A 279 18.38 7.11 2.34
C SER A 279 17.24 6.25 1.84
N LEU A 280 17.39 4.92 1.91
CA LEU A 280 16.40 3.98 1.39
C LEU A 280 15.95 3.02 2.48
N ALA A 281 14.66 2.65 2.47
CA ALA A 281 14.09 1.60 3.30
C ALA A 281 13.33 0.60 2.43
N VAL A 282 13.40 -0.69 2.79
CA VAL A 282 12.64 -1.78 2.15
C VAL A 282 11.96 -2.63 3.22
N TYR A 283 10.77 -3.14 2.92
CA TYR A 283 9.90 -3.87 3.86
C TYR A 283 9.07 -4.94 3.13
N PRO A 284 8.52 -5.95 3.84
CA PRO A 284 7.92 -7.10 3.18
C PRO A 284 6.41 -6.96 2.96
N TRP A 285 5.95 -7.50 1.84
CA TRP A 285 4.55 -7.90 1.65
C TRP A 285 4.30 -9.31 2.20
N PRO A 286 3.03 -9.70 2.44
CA PRO A 286 2.68 -11.05 2.85
C PRO A 286 3.25 -12.14 1.93
N GLY A 287 3.17 -11.94 0.61
CA GLY A 287 3.68 -12.89 -0.37
C GLY A 287 5.18 -13.15 -0.25
N THR A 288 5.96 -12.08 -0.07
CA THR A 288 7.40 -12.17 0.14
C THR A 288 7.72 -12.95 1.41
N LEU A 289 7.05 -12.66 2.54
CA LEU A 289 7.23 -13.44 3.77
C LEU A 289 6.86 -14.92 3.60
N ARG A 290 5.88 -15.22 2.74
CA ARG A 290 5.39 -16.58 2.56
C ARG A 290 6.27 -17.43 1.65
N TYR A 291 6.84 -16.83 0.60
CA TYR A 291 7.45 -17.54 -0.52
C TYR A 291 8.92 -17.20 -0.77
N ASP A 292 9.46 -16.20 -0.10
CA ASP A 292 10.81 -15.69 -0.33
C ASP A 292 11.63 -15.63 0.97
N ILE A 293 12.89 -15.18 0.88
CA ILE A 293 13.84 -15.06 1.98
C ILE A 293 14.13 -13.60 2.36
N GLU A 294 14.73 -13.40 3.55
CA GLU A 294 15.06 -12.09 4.09
C GLU A 294 15.91 -11.23 3.13
N ASN A 295 16.95 -11.83 2.52
CA ASN A 295 17.83 -11.16 1.56
C ASN A 295 17.46 -11.55 0.12
N ASN A 296 16.27 -11.14 -0.31
CA ASN A 296 15.76 -11.38 -1.66
C ASN A 296 16.24 -10.32 -2.68
N LYS A 297 15.76 -10.42 -3.92
CA LYS A 297 16.11 -9.52 -5.03
C LYS A 297 15.80 -8.04 -4.75
N GLN A 298 14.71 -7.72 -4.04
CA GLN A 298 14.38 -6.34 -3.62
C GLN A 298 15.51 -5.78 -2.77
N VAL A 299 15.93 -6.54 -1.75
CA VAL A 299 17.01 -6.13 -0.84
C VAL A 299 18.32 -5.99 -1.60
N GLU A 300 18.67 -6.94 -2.46
CA GLU A 300 19.93 -6.94 -3.22
C GLU A 300 20.05 -5.72 -4.14
N ILE A 301 19.02 -5.46 -4.95
CA ILE A 301 19.00 -4.35 -5.91
C ILE A 301 19.16 -3.01 -5.18
N TRP A 302 18.32 -2.77 -4.17
CA TRP A 302 18.30 -1.47 -3.50
C TRP A 302 19.48 -1.27 -2.56
N LYS A 303 20.00 -2.32 -1.92
CA LYS A 303 21.25 -2.25 -1.17
C LYS A 303 22.43 -1.90 -2.09
N THR A 304 22.51 -2.53 -3.26
CA THR A 304 23.56 -2.26 -4.26
C THR A 304 23.49 -0.82 -4.75
N PHE A 305 22.29 -0.34 -5.11
CA PHE A 305 22.08 1.07 -5.48
C PHE A 305 22.50 2.01 -4.33
N CYS A 306 22.10 1.68 -3.10
CA CYS A 306 22.33 2.49 -1.91
C CYS A 306 23.81 2.70 -1.61
N ASN A 307 24.65 1.68 -1.82
CA ASN A 307 26.10 1.74 -1.57
C ASN A 307 26.81 2.91 -2.27
N PHE A 308 26.29 3.38 -3.40
CA PHE A 308 26.90 4.47 -4.19
C PHE A 308 26.10 5.77 -4.19
N ASN A 309 24.84 5.73 -3.75
CA ASN A 309 23.89 6.82 -3.96
C ASN A 309 23.32 7.42 -2.70
N CYS A 310 23.50 6.77 -1.55
CA CYS A 310 22.72 7.06 -0.37
C CYS A 310 23.60 7.08 0.89
N LYS A 311 23.12 7.78 1.91
CA LYS A 311 23.66 7.84 3.26
C LYS A 311 23.36 6.54 4.02
N ASN A 312 22.11 6.06 3.99
CA ASN A 312 21.70 4.87 4.74
C ASN A 312 20.79 3.92 3.95
N PHE A 313 20.98 2.61 4.18
CA PHE A 313 20.04 1.55 3.79
C PHE A 313 19.39 0.94 5.04
N TYR A 314 18.06 0.95 5.11
CA TYR A 314 17.26 0.36 6.17
C TYR A 314 16.57 -0.91 5.66
N ASN A 315 17.15 -2.08 5.99
CA ASN A 315 16.49 -3.36 5.70
C ASN A 315 15.44 -3.68 6.76
N LEU A 316 14.20 -3.26 6.53
CA LEU A 316 13.05 -3.50 7.41
C LEU A 316 12.29 -4.79 7.05
N MET A 317 12.83 -5.62 6.15
CA MET A 317 12.41 -7.03 5.98
C MET A 317 12.75 -7.84 7.24
N LYS A 318 13.96 -7.60 7.77
CA LYS A 318 14.55 -8.35 8.89
C LYS A 318 13.62 -8.56 10.10
N PRO A 319 12.99 -7.53 10.69
CA PRO A 319 12.14 -7.75 11.87
C PRO A 319 10.97 -8.72 11.63
N PHE A 320 10.43 -8.79 10.41
CA PHE A 320 9.35 -9.72 10.09
C PHE A 320 9.87 -11.15 9.90
N TYR A 321 11.05 -11.32 9.29
CA TYR A 321 11.70 -12.63 9.19
C TYR A 321 12.24 -13.15 10.52
N GLU A 322 12.56 -12.26 11.47
CA GLU A 322 12.85 -12.66 12.85
C GLU A 322 11.58 -13.21 13.53
N LEU A 323 10.44 -12.52 13.40
CA LEU A 323 9.15 -13.01 13.90
C LEU A 323 8.75 -14.37 13.27
N SER A 324 9.10 -14.62 12.01
CA SER A 324 8.79 -15.88 11.33
C SER A 324 9.59 -17.08 11.79
N ARG A 325 10.64 -16.90 12.61
CA ARG A 325 11.38 -18.02 13.20
C ARG A 325 10.62 -18.67 14.35
N GLU A 326 9.79 -17.90 15.03
CA GLU A 326 9.05 -18.32 16.22
C GLU A 326 7.55 -18.46 15.96
N ASN A 327 7.05 -17.89 14.86
CA ASN A 327 5.62 -17.82 14.58
C ASN A 327 5.27 -18.32 13.17
N SER A 328 4.09 -18.90 13.03
CA SER A 328 3.56 -19.28 11.72
C SER A 328 3.27 -18.06 10.84
N PHE A 329 3.33 -18.22 9.52
CA PHE A 329 2.96 -17.16 8.57
C PHE A 329 1.57 -16.56 8.85
N THR A 330 0.57 -17.41 9.11
CA THR A 330 -0.81 -16.97 9.41
C THR A 330 -0.84 -16.08 10.66
N TRP A 331 -0.06 -16.42 11.69
CA TRP A 331 0.05 -15.60 12.89
C TRP A 331 0.62 -14.21 12.57
N ILE A 332 1.75 -14.15 11.84
CA ILE A 332 2.38 -12.88 11.47
C ILE A 332 1.42 -12.03 10.62
N TYR A 333 0.74 -12.67 9.68
CA TYR A 333 -0.24 -12.00 8.84
C TYR A 333 -1.36 -11.36 9.68
N GLN A 334 -1.97 -12.12 10.59
CA GLN A 334 -3.01 -11.61 11.47
C GLN A 334 -2.50 -10.54 12.45
N HIS A 335 -1.24 -10.66 12.86
CA HIS A 335 -0.62 -9.77 13.84
C HIS A 335 -0.22 -8.43 13.24
N ALA A 336 0.35 -8.41 12.03
CA ALA A 336 0.99 -7.21 11.48
C ALA A 336 0.31 -6.64 10.22
N TYR A 337 -0.67 -7.33 9.63
CA TYR A 337 -1.34 -6.89 8.40
C TYR A 337 -2.84 -6.66 8.61
N ILE A 338 -3.41 -5.78 7.79
CA ILE A 338 -4.85 -5.59 7.70
C ILE A 338 -5.47 -6.88 7.17
N LYS A 339 -6.53 -7.36 7.83
CA LYS A 339 -7.22 -8.59 7.46
C LYS A 339 -7.69 -8.54 5.99
N ASP A 340 -7.35 -9.58 5.25
CA ASP A 340 -7.68 -9.77 3.83
C ASP A 340 -7.07 -8.72 2.87
N ASP A 341 -6.05 -8.00 3.33
CA ASP A 341 -5.32 -6.94 2.61
C ASP A 341 -3.79 -7.14 2.70
N VAL A 342 -3.02 -6.42 1.89
CA VAL A 342 -1.55 -6.48 1.84
C VAL A 342 -0.89 -5.47 2.79
N HIS A 343 -1.60 -4.43 3.21
CA HIS A 343 -1.05 -3.32 3.99
C HIS A 343 -0.90 -3.67 5.47
N PHE A 344 0.04 -3.01 6.13
CA PHE A 344 0.24 -3.15 7.57
C PHE A 344 -0.96 -2.64 8.36
N ASN A 345 -1.30 -3.35 9.44
CA ASN A 345 -2.16 -2.80 10.48
C ASN A 345 -1.33 -1.89 11.42
N GLU A 346 -1.94 -1.44 12.50
CA GLU A 346 -1.31 -0.59 13.53
C GLU A 346 -0.04 -1.24 14.11
N GLU A 347 -0.04 -2.55 14.34
CA GLU A 347 1.11 -3.26 14.88
C GLU A 347 2.22 -3.44 13.85
N GLY A 348 1.88 -3.72 12.58
CA GLY A 348 2.87 -3.73 11.49
C GLY A 348 3.56 -2.37 11.34
N ASN A 349 2.80 -1.28 11.42
CA ASN A 349 3.34 0.08 11.46
C ASN A 349 4.24 0.32 12.68
N ARG A 350 3.86 -0.16 13.86
CA ARG A 350 4.68 -0.09 15.08
C ARG A 350 6.00 -0.85 14.92
N ILE A 351 5.99 -2.04 14.33
CA ILE A 351 7.20 -2.85 14.06
C ILE A 351 8.14 -2.08 13.12
N ILE A 352 7.62 -1.48 12.04
CA ILE A 352 8.39 -0.66 11.10
C ILE A 352 9.00 0.53 11.82
N ALA A 353 8.20 1.34 12.53
CA ALA A 353 8.67 2.54 13.22
C ALA A 353 9.75 2.24 14.26
N LYS A 354 9.52 1.24 15.12
CA LYS A 354 10.47 0.84 16.17
C LYS A 354 11.82 0.42 15.59
N ASN A 355 11.81 -0.39 14.53
CA ASN A 355 13.05 -0.87 13.92
C ASN A 355 13.75 0.21 13.10
N PHE A 356 13.01 1.07 12.41
CA PHE A 356 13.57 2.24 11.76
C PHE A 356 14.27 3.15 12.78
N LEU A 357 13.59 3.54 13.86
CA LEU A 357 14.15 4.41 14.90
C LEU A 357 15.40 3.81 15.56
N LYS A 358 15.39 2.50 15.83
CA LYS A 358 16.57 1.78 16.34
C LYS A 358 17.75 1.92 15.39
N LEU A 359 17.55 1.72 14.08
CA LEU A 359 18.61 1.82 13.08
C LEU A 359 19.03 3.28 12.81
N TYR A 360 18.11 4.23 12.93
CA TYR A 360 18.34 5.65 12.71
C TYR A 360 19.18 6.27 13.82
N LYS A 361 18.88 5.95 15.10
CA LYS A 361 19.57 6.48 16.28
C LYS A 361 20.95 5.85 16.56
N LEU A 362 21.26 4.70 15.97
CA LEU A 362 22.56 4.04 16.13
C LEU A 362 23.67 4.67 15.27
N LYS A 363 23.34 5.67 14.46
CA LYS A 363 24.22 6.35 13.52
C LYS A 363 24.23 7.83 13.81
#